data_AF-A0A2V9BGH0-F1
#
_entry.id   AF-A0A2V9BGH0-F1
#
_cell.length_a   1.000
_cell.length_b   1.000
_cell.length_c   1.000
_cell.angle_alpha   90.00
_cell.angle_beta   90.00
_cell.angle_gamma   90.00
#
_symmetry.space_group_name_H-M   'P 1'
#
loop_
_entity.id
_entity.type
_entity.pdbx_description
1 polymer ?
#
loop_
_entity_poly.entity_id
_entity_poly.type
_entity_poly.pdbx_seq_one_letter_code
_entity_poly.pdbx_strand_id
1 'polypeptide(L)'
;MPDRRGFLSSLRVVAATAALPITKIYDDLAHQSLVPMPDAALYDKDEEAYWTAIRKQFLIPEDEVYLNNGTVGSSPMPVLKAIIDCYQDAERLAQNDPEDYPIWGYAAWNQFRDPLAAFVGCKRDELALVRNATEANSYIANGV
;
A
#
# COMPACT_ATOMS: atom_id res chain seq x y z
N MET A 1 46.11 -31.27 7.27
CA MET A 1 44.63 -31.36 7.25
C MET A 1 44.08 -29.99 7.64
N PRO A 2 43.11 -29.42 6.91
CA PRO A 2 42.54 -28.13 7.31
C PRO A 2 41.76 -28.30 8.64
N ASP A 3 42.07 -27.45 9.61
CA ASP A 3 41.41 -27.41 10.93
C ASP A 3 40.01 -26.79 10.79
N ARG A 4 38.98 -27.52 11.26
CA ARG A 4 37.58 -27.10 11.24
C ARG A 4 37.35 -25.76 11.94
N ARG A 5 38.16 -25.44 12.95
CA ARG A 5 38.07 -24.15 13.68
C ARG A 5 38.61 -22.98 12.86
N GLY A 6 39.67 -23.22 12.07
CA GLY A 6 40.21 -22.24 11.12
C GLY A 6 39.29 -21.97 9.92
N PHE A 7 38.51 -22.96 9.50
CA PHE A 7 37.51 -22.79 8.43
C PHE A 7 36.29 -21.98 8.89
N LEU A 8 35.83 -22.15 10.14
CA LEU A 8 34.72 -21.36 10.68
C LEU A 8 35.12 -19.92 11.03
N SER A 9 36.38 -19.68 11.40
CA SER A 9 36.87 -18.31 11.65
C SER A 9 37.03 -17.49 10.36
N SER A 10 37.43 -18.12 9.25
CA SER A 10 37.51 -17.44 7.95
C SER A 10 36.14 -17.07 7.36
N LEU A 11 35.09 -17.85 7.63
CA LEU A 11 33.71 -17.54 7.23
C LEU A 11 33.12 -16.30 7.94
N ARG A 12 33.52 -16.01 9.18
CA ARG A 12 33.02 -14.84 9.95
C ARG A 12 33.47 -13.50 9.36
N VAL A 13 34.69 -13.44 8.82
CA VAL A 13 35.25 -12.22 8.23
C VAL A 13 34.60 -11.90 6.88
N VAL A 14 34.26 -12.93 6.10
CA VAL A 14 33.57 -12.78 4.81
C VAL A 14 32.08 -12.44 4.99
N ALA A 15 31.41 -13.02 5.99
CA ALA A 15 30.01 -12.71 6.29
C ALA A 15 29.80 -11.25 6.75
N ALA A 16 30.72 -10.68 7.53
CA ALA A 16 30.59 -9.33 8.06
C ALA A 16 30.69 -8.23 6.99
N THR A 17 31.39 -8.47 5.88
CA THR A 17 31.53 -7.49 4.78
C THR A 17 30.43 -7.62 3.73
N ALA A 18 29.88 -8.83 3.52
CA ALA A 18 28.77 -9.07 2.61
C ALA A 18 27.38 -8.76 3.22
N ALA A 19 27.24 -8.74 4.55
CA ALA A 19 25.98 -8.43 5.22
C ALA A 19 25.65 -6.93 5.28
N LEU A 20 26.66 -6.05 5.34
CA LEU A 20 26.49 -4.60 5.39
C LEU A 20 25.72 -3.98 4.21
N PRO A 21 25.95 -4.38 2.94
CA PRO A 21 25.15 -3.85 1.84
C PRO A 21 23.70 -4.38 1.90
N ILE A 22 23.48 -5.60 2.38
CA ILE A 22 22.14 -6.20 2.44
C ILE A 22 21.27 -5.53 3.51
N THR A 23 21.81 -5.27 4.71
CA THR A 23 21.06 -4.59 5.77
C THR A 23 20.72 -3.17 5.40
N LYS A 24 21.65 -2.43 4.77
CA LYS A 24 21.38 -1.06 4.34
C LYS A 24 20.38 -0.99 3.19
N ILE A 25 20.47 -1.91 2.22
CA ILE A 25 19.46 -2.03 1.15
C ILE A 25 18.10 -2.41 1.75
N TYR A 26 18.07 -3.31 2.72
CA TYR A 26 16.84 -3.68 3.41
C TYR A 26 16.24 -2.49 4.18
N ASP A 27 17.05 -1.74 4.90
CA ASP A 27 16.63 -0.53 5.62
C ASP A 27 16.16 0.56 4.64
N ASP A 28 16.87 0.79 3.54
CA ASP A 28 16.47 1.76 2.50
C ASP A 28 15.17 1.36 1.79
N LEU A 29 14.94 0.05 1.58
CA LEU A 29 13.67 -0.49 1.04
C LEU A 29 12.54 -0.43 2.07
N ALA A 30 12.83 -0.71 3.34
CA ALA A 30 11.87 -0.67 4.44
C ALA A 30 11.49 0.78 4.82
N HIS A 31 12.39 1.74 4.56
CA HIS A 31 12.22 3.15 4.85
C HIS A 31 12.14 4.03 3.61
N GLN A 32 11.84 3.45 2.43
CA GLN A 32 11.66 4.23 1.22
C GLN A 32 10.57 5.27 1.47
N SER A 33 10.99 6.53 1.60
CA SER A 33 10.09 7.64 1.87
C SER A 33 9.10 7.73 0.71
N LEU A 34 7.80 7.75 1.03
CA LEU A 34 6.78 8.01 0.03
C LEU A 34 7.17 9.25 -0.77
N VAL A 35 7.10 9.16 -2.10
CA VAL A 35 7.23 10.32 -2.97
C VAL A 35 6.15 11.32 -2.53
N PRO A 36 6.51 12.57 -2.14
CA PRO A 36 5.51 13.52 -1.69
C PRO A 36 4.45 13.77 -2.77
N MET A 37 3.18 13.90 -2.35
CA MET A 37 2.12 14.32 -3.26
C MET A 37 2.43 15.72 -3.80
N PRO A 38 2.25 15.97 -5.11
CA PRO A 38 2.40 17.32 -5.64
C PRO A 38 1.34 18.25 -5.03
N ASP A 39 1.72 19.51 -4.84
CA ASP A 39 0.77 20.56 -4.47
C ASP A 39 -0.30 20.70 -5.58
N ALA A 40 -1.57 20.75 -5.20
CA ALA A 40 -2.67 20.96 -6.14
C ALA A 40 -2.51 22.28 -6.92
N ALA A 41 -1.94 23.31 -6.31
CA ALA A 41 -1.68 24.59 -6.97
C ALA A 41 -0.59 24.51 -8.06
N LEU A 42 0.14 23.39 -8.16
CA LEU A 42 1.06 23.14 -9.27
C LEU A 42 0.29 22.92 -10.57
N TYR A 43 -0.90 22.30 -10.51
CA TYR A 43 -1.72 22.05 -11.71
C TYR A 43 -2.03 23.35 -12.47
N ASP A 44 -2.46 24.39 -11.74
CA ASP A 44 -2.80 25.69 -12.33
C ASP A 44 -1.58 26.44 -12.90
N LYS A 45 -0.37 26.10 -12.46
CA LYS A 45 0.88 26.76 -12.87
C LYS A 45 1.59 26.03 -14.00
N ASP A 46 1.63 24.71 -13.92
CA ASP A 46 2.32 23.82 -14.84
C ASP A 46 1.70 22.42 -14.76
N GLU A 47 0.74 22.17 -15.64
CA GLU A 47 0.01 20.92 -15.72
C GLU A 47 0.92 19.72 -16.03
N GLU A 48 1.90 19.88 -16.91
CA GLU A 48 2.84 18.81 -17.28
C GLU A 48 3.73 18.42 -16.11
N ALA A 49 4.22 19.40 -15.35
CA ALA A 49 4.97 19.14 -14.13
C ALA A 49 4.11 18.45 -13.07
N TYR A 50 2.84 18.83 -12.92
CA TYR A 50 1.90 18.18 -12.01
C TYR A 50 1.68 16.71 -12.38
N TRP A 51 1.33 16.41 -13.63
CA TRP A 51 1.10 15.03 -14.07
C TRP A 51 2.38 14.19 -14.04
N THR A 52 3.53 14.78 -14.36
CA THR A 52 4.83 14.12 -14.19
C THR A 52 5.10 13.75 -12.73
N ALA A 53 4.71 14.60 -11.78
CA ALA A 53 4.82 14.29 -10.35
C ALA A 53 3.83 13.21 -9.91
N ILE A 54 2.58 13.25 -10.40
CA ILE A 54 1.59 12.19 -10.17
C ILE A 54 2.06 10.84 -10.73
N ARG A 55 2.68 10.81 -11.90
CA ARG A 55 3.22 9.58 -12.53
C ARG A 55 4.24 8.85 -11.65
N LYS A 56 5.03 9.60 -10.86
CA LYS A 56 6.00 9.06 -9.89
C LYS A 56 5.35 8.38 -8.68
N GLN A 57 4.04 8.55 -8.49
CA GLN A 57 3.29 7.84 -7.47
C GLN A 57 2.96 6.40 -7.85
N PHE A 58 3.25 5.95 -9.08
CA PHE A 58 2.90 4.59 -9.53
C PHE A 58 4.15 3.76 -9.81
N LEU A 59 4.08 2.46 -9.53
CA LEU A 59 5.14 1.48 -9.83
C LEU A 59 5.16 1.03 -11.31
N ILE A 60 4.40 1.68 -12.18
CA ILE A 60 4.43 1.38 -13.62
C ILE A 60 5.86 1.70 -14.13
N PRO A 61 6.54 0.77 -14.82
CA PRO A 61 7.90 0.99 -15.32
C PRO A 61 8.03 2.29 -16.12
N GLU A 62 9.15 3.01 -16.01
CA GLU A 62 9.32 4.33 -16.63
C GLU A 62 9.25 4.30 -18.16
N ASP A 63 9.65 3.18 -18.76
CA ASP A 63 9.62 2.91 -20.20
C ASP A 63 8.28 2.34 -20.70
N GLU A 64 7.31 2.15 -19.80
CA GLU A 64 6.00 1.59 -20.13
C GLU A 64 4.92 2.68 -20.26
N VAL A 65 4.19 2.63 -21.37
CA VAL A 65 3.02 3.47 -21.63
C VAL A 65 1.75 2.62 -21.44
N TYR A 66 1.27 2.57 -20.20
CA TYR A 66 0.11 1.75 -19.85
C TYR A 66 -1.22 2.43 -20.19
N LEU A 67 -1.81 2.06 -21.34
CA LEU A 67 -3.05 2.64 -21.85
C LEU A 67 -4.34 1.86 -21.50
N ASN A 68 -4.26 0.84 -20.64
CA ASN A 68 -5.41 0.01 -20.25
C ASN A 68 -5.79 0.14 -18.76
N ASN A 69 -5.76 1.35 -18.21
CA ASN A 69 -6.16 1.62 -16.83
C ASN A 69 -7.64 1.30 -16.53
N GLY A 70 -8.47 1.15 -17.56
CA GLY A 70 -9.90 0.82 -17.43
C GLY A 70 -10.21 -0.65 -17.06
N THR A 71 -9.24 -1.57 -17.15
CA THR A 71 -9.45 -2.98 -16.74
C THR A 71 -9.12 -3.17 -15.26
N VAL A 72 -7.84 -3.13 -14.91
CA VAL A 72 -7.34 -3.13 -13.53
C VAL A 72 -6.23 -2.09 -13.47
N GLY A 73 -6.52 -0.96 -12.83
CA GLY A 73 -5.55 0.12 -12.66
C GLY A 73 -4.45 -0.25 -11.67
N SER A 74 -3.28 0.36 -11.84
CA SER A 74 -2.24 0.34 -10.82
C SER A 74 -2.67 1.21 -9.63
N SER A 75 -2.39 0.78 -8.40
CA SER A 75 -2.61 1.59 -7.21
C SER A 75 -1.43 2.54 -6.99
N PRO A 76 -1.65 3.82 -6.63
CA PRO A 76 -0.56 4.71 -6.29
C PRO A 76 0.09 4.30 -4.96
N MET A 77 1.34 4.70 -4.75
CA MET A 77 2.18 4.27 -3.64
C MET A 77 1.58 4.53 -2.25
N PRO A 78 0.92 5.67 -1.97
CA PRO A 78 0.26 5.88 -0.68
C PRO A 78 -0.81 4.82 -0.38
N VAL A 79 -1.55 4.36 -1.40
CA VAL A 79 -2.59 3.32 -1.25
C VAL A 79 -1.94 1.96 -1.03
N LEU A 80 -0.92 1.60 -1.82
CA LEU A 80 -0.21 0.35 -1.66
C LEU A 80 0.43 0.25 -0.26
N LYS A 81 1.05 1.34 0.21
CA LYS A 81 1.61 1.41 1.56
C LYS A 81 0.53 1.24 2.64
N ALA A 82 -0.61 1.91 2.53
CA ALA A 82 -1.70 1.76 3.49
C ALA A 82 -2.20 0.30 3.59
N ILE A 83 -2.25 -0.43 2.47
CA ILE A 83 -2.62 -1.85 2.45
C ILE A 83 -1.56 -2.70 3.18
N ILE A 84 -0.28 -2.50 2.86
CA ILE A 84 0.82 -3.24 3.47
C ILE A 84 0.89 -2.97 4.97
N ASP A 85 0.82 -1.71 5.38
CA ASP A 85 0.81 -1.30 6.78
C ASP A 85 -0.38 -1.93 7.52
N CYS A 86 -1.57 -1.97 6.91
CA CYS A 86 -2.74 -2.61 7.49
C CYS A 86 -2.52 -4.09 7.78
N TYR A 87 -1.92 -4.84 6.85
CA TYR A 87 -1.57 -6.25 7.10
C TYR A 87 -0.53 -6.40 8.21
N GLN A 88 0.51 -5.56 8.22
CA GLN A 88 1.53 -5.58 9.26
C GLN A 88 0.94 -5.28 10.64
N ASP A 89 0.10 -4.25 10.74
CA ASP A 89 -0.54 -3.85 11.99
C ASP A 89 -1.53 -4.91 12.50
N ALA A 90 -2.27 -5.57 11.60
CA ALA A 90 -3.12 -6.69 11.95
C ALA A 90 -2.32 -7.87 12.55
N GLU A 91 -1.23 -8.27 11.90
CA GLU A 91 -0.39 -9.40 12.33
C GLU A 91 0.40 -9.13 13.62
N ARG A 92 0.56 -7.85 14.02
CA ARG A 92 1.18 -7.52 15.32
C ARG A 92 0.35 -7.99 16.51
N LEU A 93 -0.95 -8.19 16.34
CA LEU A 93 -1.88 -8.60 17.41
C LEU A 93 -1.74 -7.73 18.68
N ALA A 94 -1.43 -6.44 18.51
CA ALA A 94 -1.06 -5.52 19.58
C ALA A 94 -2.14 -4.43 19.83
N GLN A 95 -3.41 -4.78 19.60
CA GLN A 95 -4.53 -3.87 19.86
C GLN A 95 -4.64 -3.59 21.36
N ASN A 96 -4.95 -2.34 21.73
CA ASN A 96 -5.11 -1.93 23.13
C ASN A 96 -6.25 -2.69 23.81
N ASP A 97 -7.32 -2.97 23.06
CA ASP A 97 -8.43 -3.81 23.46
C ASP A 97 -8.61 -4.94 22.43
N PRO A 98 -8.10 -6.15 22.70
CA PRO A 98 -8.20 -7.28 21.79
C PRO A 98 -9.64 -7.78 21.55
N GLU A 99 -10.58 -7.40 22.41
CA GLU A 99 -11.98 -7.85 22.37
C GLU A 99 -12.94 -6.73 21.91
N ASP A 100 -12.41 -5.60 21.42
CA ASP A 100 -13.22 -4.50 20.90
C ASP A 100 -14.05 -5.00 19.70
N TYR A 101 -15.37 -5.02 19.89
CA TYR A 101 -16.29 -5.56 18.91
C TYR A 101 -16.77 -4.45 17.96
N PRO A 102 -16.67 -4.66 16.63
CA PRO A 102 -16.36 -5.92 15.96
C PRO A 102 -14.89 -6.16 15.59
N ILE A 103 -14.43 -7.39 15.86
CA ILE A 103 -13.01 -7.80 15.81
C ILE A 103 -12.50 -8.04 14.38
N TRP A 104 -13.34 -8.56 13.47
CA TRP A 104 -12.89 -9.05 12.14
C TRP A 104 -13.12 -8.07 10.99
N GLY A 105 -13.04 -6.78 11.27
CA GLY A 105 -13.07 -5.77 10.21
C GLY A 105 -14.45 -5.49 9.61
N TYR A 106 -15.54 -5.95 10.23
CA TYR A 106 -16.91 -5.60 9.87
C TYR A 106 -17.45 -4.42 10.70
N ALA A 107 -16.56 -3.58 11.22
CA ALA A 107 -16.93 -2.34 11.89
C ALA A 107 -17.63 -1.39 10.93
N ALA A 108 -18.30 -0.38 11.48
CA ALA A 108 -19.00 0.60 10.66
C ALA A 108 -18.03 1.35 9.73
N TRP A 109 -16.78 1.56 10.17
CA TRP A 109 -15.73 2.25 9.40
C TRP A 109 -16.17 3.62 8.85
N ASN A 110 -16.97 4.36 9.65
CA ASN A 110 -17.56 5.64 9.23
C ASN A 110 -16.52 6.66 8.79
N GLN A 111 -15.32 6.65 9.40
CA GLN A 111 -14.20 7.50 9.00
C GLN A 111 -13.80 7.35 7.52
N PHE A 112 -14.09 6.21 6.89
CA PHE A 112 -13.84 5.97 5.46
C PHE A 112 -15.12 6.06 4.62
N ARG A 113 -16.27 5.64 5.16
CA ARG A 113 -17.54 5.66 4.42
C ARG A 113 -18.13 7.06 4.27
N ASP A 114 -17.97 7.92 5.27
CA ASP A 114 -18.47 9.30 5.24
C ASP A 114 -17.81 10.15 4.12
N PRO A 115 -16.47 10.20 3.99
CA PRO A 115 -15.85 10.95 2.89
C PRO A 115 -16.16 10.34 1.52
N LEU A 116 -16.28 9.02 1.42
CA LEU A 116 -16.66 8.36 0.17
C LEU A 116 -18.11 8.69 -0.24
N ALA A 117 -19.05 8.67 0.71
CA ALA A 117 -20.43 9.05 0.46
C ALA A 117 -20.53 10.52 0.00
N ALA A 118 -19.77 11.42 0.63
CA ALA A 118 -19.67 12.82 0.21
C ALA A 118 -19.09 12.97 -1.21
N PHE A 119 -18.06 12.19 -1.56
CA PHE A 119 -17.46 12.19 -2.89
C PHE A 119 -18.43 11.73 -3.98
N VAL A 120 -19.22 10.69 -3.71
CA VAL A 120 -20.21 10.14 -4.65
C VAL A 120 -21.51 10.96 -4.69
N GLY A 121 -21.78 11.74 -3.64
CA GLY A 121 -22.99 12.57 -3.53
C GLY A 121 -24.20 11.85 -2.96
N CYS A 122 -24.00 10.89 -2.05
CA CYS A 122 -25.07 10.18 -1.32
C CYS A 122 -24.88 10.26 0.20
N LYS A 123 -25.87 9.76 0.95
CA LYS A 123 -25.73 9.53 2.40
C LYS A 123 -24.96 8.24 2.63
N ARG A 124 -24.24 8.14 3.76
CA ARG A 124 -23.56 6.90 4.17
C ARG A 124 -24.51 5.68 4.18
N ASP A 125 -25.75 5.89 4.63
CA ASP A 125 -26.75 4.82 4.73
C ASP A 125 -27.30 4.40 3.35
N GLU A 126 -26.96 5.13 2.29
CA GLU A 126 -27.26 4.81 0.88
C GLU A 126 -26.05 4.14 0.18
N LEU A 127 -24.96 3.86 0.91
CA LEU A 127 -23.70 3.32 0.38
C LEU A 127 -23.31 2.00 1.05
N ALA A 128 -23.08 0.97 0.23
CA ALA A 128 -22.47 -0.30 0.63
C ALA A 128 -21.10 -0.48 -0.05
N LEU A 129 -20.12 -0.99 0.71
CA LEU A 129 -18.79 -1.34 0.20
C LEU A 129 -18.69 -2.87 0.06
N VAL A 130 -18.43 -3.32 -1.16
CA VAL A 130 -18.27 -4.74 -1.51
C VAL A 130 -16.97 -4.93 -2.28
N ARG A 131 -16.54 -6.18 -2.52
CA ARG A 131 -15.21 -6.49 -3.07
C ARG A 131 -15.05 -6.06 -4.52
N ASN A 132 -16.13 -6.07 -5.31
CA ASN A 132 -16.10 -5.68 -6.73
C ASN A 132 -17.50 -5.46 -7.32
N ALA A 133 -17.56 -4.99 -8.56
CA ALA A 133 -18.81 -4.72 -9.29
C ALA A 133 -19.64 -5.98 -9.56
N THR A 134 -19.00 -7.13 -9.83
CA THR A 134 -19.72 -8.39 -10.09
C THR A 134 -20.46 -8.86 -8.84
N GLU A 135 -19.82 -8.77 -7.67
CA GLU A 135 -20.46 -9.02 -6.38
C GLU A 135 -21.63 -8.06 -6.13
N ALA A 136 -21.45 -6.75 -6.37
CA ALA A 136 -22.53 -5.78 -6.22
C ALA A 136 -23.75 -6.15 -7.08
N ASN A 137 -23.53 -6.46 -8.36
CA ASN A 137 -24.60 -6.90 -9.27
C ASN A 137 -25.26 -8.19 -8.79
N SER A 138 -24.50 -9.09 -8.17
CA SER A 138 -25.02 -10.34 -7.64
C SER A 138 -25.95 -10.09 -6.44
N TYR A 139 -25.60 -9.17 -5.52
CA TYR A 139 -26.50 -8.78 -4.43
C TYR A 139 -27.83 -8.24 -4.95
N ILE A 140 -27.77 -7.27 -5.87
CA ILE A 140 -28.97 -6.65 -6.46
C ILE A 140 -29.82 -7.68 -7.21
N ALA A 141 -29.21 -8.55 -8.01
CA ALA A 141 -29.95 -9.56 -8.77
C ALA A 141 -30.62 -10.61 -7.88
N ASN A 142 -30.03 -10.95 -6.74
CA ASN A 142 -30.61 -11.88 -5.77
C ASN A 142 -31.60 -11.20 -4.79
N GLY A 143 -31.71 -9.87 -4.79
CA GLY A 143 -32.63 -9.13 -3.94
C GLY A 143 -32.22 -9.05 -2.47
N VAL A 144 -30.91 -9.07 -2.21
CA VAL A 144 -30.29 -8.99 -0.87
C VAL A 144 -29.46 -7.72 -0.71
#